data_AF-A0A1C4TQC7-F1
#
_entry.id   AF-A0A1C4TQC7-F1
#
_cell.length_a   1.000
_cell.length_b   1.000
_cell.length_c   1.000
_cell.angle_alpha   90.00
_cell.angle_beta   90.00
_cell.angle_gamma   90.00
#
_symmetry.space_group_name_H-M   'P 1'
#
loop_
_entity.id
_entity.type
_entity.pdbx_description
1 polymer ?
#
loop_
_entity_poly.entity_id
_entity_poly.type
_entity_poly.pdbx_seq_one_letter_code
_entity_poly.pdbx_strand_id
1 'polypeptide(L)'
;MTVHQQAYEVGAFAQYLRDLVARLDPGRGWYGVFARRDPAGMRSCLDGAEIPPWDVVESLLADLAALHGARFAEQVSVRAAALYSASTAAHDRRPGGRQELVHRLELMVREQHRAAERLSGTGPGAPDPAEPDALAWARDDHDRATARCTELRKRLAAVAAPEGWFRAEDGWAPEASEAPARLAAGSCAGTEPSGTAELSRASGLRGSTEPSWAAESHGAAESHGAAEPHGVPEPSGGPETPTPAPRRKKPRGARFAGLDV
;
A
#
# COMPACT_ATOMS: atom_id res chain seq x y z
N MET A 1 15.60 16.34 12.39
CA MET A 1 14.17 16.76 12.41
C MET A 1 13.69 16.85 13.85
N THR A 2 12.81 17.81 14.17
CA THR A 2 12.26 17.95 15.54
C THR A 2 11.03 17.05 15.73
N VAL A 3 10.73 16.67 16.98
CA VAL A 3 9.55 15.83 17.32
C VAL A 3 8.24 16.48 16.84
N HIS A 4 8.15 17.81 16.93
CA HIS A 4 6.98 18.57 16.44
C HIS A 4 6.79 18.47 14.93
N GLN A 5 7.88 18.42 14.16
CA GLN A 5 7.81 18.26 12.71
C GLN A 5 7.27 16.88 12.33
N GLN A 6 7.67 15.82 13.05
CA GLN A 6 7.18 14.46 12.79
C GLN A 6 5.66 14.33 13.05
N ALA A 7 5.17 14.90 14.15
CA ALA A 7 3.74 14.89 14.46
C ALA A 7 2.92 15.70 13.43
N TYR A 8 3.49 16.80 12.93
CA TYR A 8 2.87 17.64 11.91
C TYR A 8 2.72 16.92 10.56
N GLU A 9 3.78 16.26 10.07
CA GLU A 9 3.74 15.56 8.77
C GLU A 9 2.68 14.44 8.76
N VAL A 10 2.66 13.59 9.80
CA VAL A 10 1.69 12.49 9.91
C VAL A 10 0.26 13.03 10.04
N GLY A 11 0.06 14.10 10.82
CA GLY A 11 -1.25 14.75 10.95
C GLY A 11 -1.74 15.40 9.64
N ALA A 12 -0.82 15.96 8.85
CA ALA A 12 -1.14 16.59 7.57
C ALA A 12 -1.63 15.57 6.53
N PHE A 13 -0.97 14.41 6.43
CA PHE A 13 -1.43 13.35 5.55
C PHE A 13 -2.75 12.73 6.01
N ALA A 14 -2.93 12.51 7.32
CA ALA A 14 -4.19 12.00 7.85
C ALA A 14 -5.37 12.95 7.57
N GLN A 15 -5.17 14.26 7.74
CA GLN A 15 -6.18 15.26 7.36
C GLN A 15 -6.49 15.20 5.86
N TYR A 16 -5.46 15.15 5.02
CA TYR A 16 -5.64 15.04 3.58
C TYR A 16 -6.40 13.78 3.18
N LEU A 17 -6.10 12.66 3.83
CA LEU A 17 -6.80 11.39 3.62
C LEU A 17 -8.28 11.49 4.03
N ARG A 18 -8.59 12.13 5.17
CA ARG A 18 -9.98 12.41 5.57
C ARG A 18 -10.73 13.24 4.53
N ASP A 19 -10.09 14.30 4.03
CA ASP A 19 -10.69 15.17 3.00
C ASP A 19 -10.88 14.43 1.66
N LEU A 20 -10.01 13.47 1.35
CA LEU A 20 -10.13 12.61 0.18
C LEU A 20 -11.31 11.66 0.33
N VAL A 21 -11.37 10.88 1.42
CA VAL A 21 -12.44 9.87 1.60
C VAL A 21 -13.82 10.51 1.84
N ALA A 22 -13.88 11.75 2.33
CA ALA A 22 -15.13 12.51 2.45
C ALA A 22 -15.79 12.81 1.09
N ARG A 23 -15.05 12.66 -0.02
CA ARG A 23 -15.55 12.80 -1.39
C ARG A 23 -15.94 11.46 -2.02
N LEU A 24 -15.71 10.36 -1.32
CA LEU A 24 -15.99 9.01 -1.80
C LEU A 24 -17.28 8.48 -1.14
N ASP A 25 -17.94 7.55 -1.83
CA ASP A 25 -19.12 6.86 -1.31
C ASP A 25 -18.68 5.65 -0.45
N PRO A 26 -18.95 5.62 0.88
CA PRO A 26 -18.60 4.48 1.74
C PRO A 26 -19.36 3.18 1.39
N GLY A 27 -20.43 3.26 0.60
CA GLY A 27 -21.17 2.11 0.09
C GLY A 27 -20.54 1.46 -1.15
N ARG A 28 -19.68 2.17 -1.88
CA ARG A 28 -19.18 1.77 -3.20
C ARG A 28 -17.65 1.82 -3.29
N GLY A 29 -17.13 1.34 -4.42
CA GLY A 29 -15.69 1.40 -4.73
C GLY A 29 -14.81 0.64 -3.73
N TRP A 30 -13.52 0.85 -3.87
CA TRP A 30 -12.50 0.32 -2.96
C TRP A 30 -12.60 0.89 -1.55
N TYR A 31 -13.00 2.16 -1.40
CA TYR A 31 -13.21 2.76 -0.08
C TYR A 31 -14.22 1.96 0.74
N GLY A 32 -15.37 1.63 0.16
CA GLY A 32 -16.37 0.80 0.82
C GLY A 32 -15.88 -0.62 1.11
N VAL A 33 -15.13 -1.23 0.19
CA VAL A 33 -14.50 -2.55 0.40
C VAL A 33 -13.56 -2.52 1.61
N PHE A 34 -12.62 -1.57 1.68
CA PHE A 34 -11.67 -1.48 2.78
C PHE A 34 -12.35 -1.14 4.10
N ALA A 35 -13.32 -0.23 4.08
CA ALA A 35 -14.06 0.17 5.28
C ALA A 35 -14.86 -0.99 5.88
N ARG A 36 -15.40 -1.90 5.04
CA ARG A 36 -16.09 -3.12 5.50
C ARG A 36 -15.12 -4.22 5.93
N ARG A 37 -14.02 -4.42 5.18
CA ARG A 37 -13.04 -5.49 5.43
C ARG A 37 -12.20 -5.24 6.68
N ASP A 38 -11.78 -4.01 6.92
CA ASP A 38 -11.09 -3.62 8.16
C ASP A 38 -11.53 -2.23 8.65
N PRO A 39 -12.69 -2.15 9.32
CA PRO A 39 -13.20 -0.88 9.84
C PRO A 39 -12.22 -0.24 10.84
N ALA A 40 -11.51 -1.05 11.62
CA ALA A 40 -10.59 -0.57 12.64
C ALA A 40 -9.29 -0.03 12.01
N GLY A 41 -8.74 -0.72 11.01
CA GLY A 41 -7.57 -0.27 10.26
C GLY A 41 -7.85 1.01 9.48
N MET A 42 -9.00 1.08 8.80
CA MET A 42 -9.42 2.30 8.11
C MET A 42 -9.54 3.48 9.07
N ARG A 43 -10.19 3.31 10.23
CA ARG A 43 -10.23 4.37 11.27
C ARG A 43 -8.85 4.78 11.76
N SER A 44 -7.97 3.81 12.04
CA SER A 44 -6.59 4.09 12.48
C SER A 44 -5.82 4.96 11.47
N CYS A 45 -6.02 4.73 10.17
CA CYS A 45 -5.43 5.53 9.10
C CYS A 45 -6.03 6.94 9.05
N LEU A 46 -7.35 7.04 9.14
CA LEU A 46 -8.06 8.32 9.14
C LEU A 46 -7.77 9.15 10.39
N ASP A 47 -7.53 8.54 11.54
CA ASP A 47 -7.14 9.20 12.78
C ASP A 47 -5.65 9.60 12.81
N GLY A 48 -4.86 9.15 11.82
CA GLY A 48 -3.41 9.37 11.75
C GLY A 48 -2.60 8.53 12.74
N ALA A 49 -3.21 7.54 13.37
CA ALA A 49 -2.53 6.59 14.25
C ALA A 49 -1.68 5.58 13.45
N GLU A 50 -2.06 5.31 12.20
CA GLU A 50 -1.32 4.50 11.25
C GLU A 50 -1.23 5.22 9.91
N ILE A 51 -0.19 4.90 9.14
CA ILE A 51 -0.09 5.33 7.74
C ILE A 51 -0.57 4.16 6.87
N PRO A 52 -1.62 4.32 6.04
CA PRO A 52 -2.08 3.26 5.15
C PRO A 52 -0.98 2.86 4.17
N PRO A 53 -0.98 1.63 3.66
CA PRO A 53 -0.14 1.26 2.51
C PRO A 53 -0.44 2.12 1.27
N TRP A 54 0.55 2.33 0.40
CA TRP A 54 0.37 3.15 -0.80
C TRP A 54 -0.64 2.53 -1.78
N ASP A 55 -0.71 1.21 -1.90
CA ASP A 55 -1.70 0.51 -2.76
C ASP A 55 -3.15 0.82 -2.37
N VAL A 56 -3.40 1.08 -1.08
CA VAL A 56 -4.70 1.51 -0.57
C VAL A 56 -4.98 2.93 -1.05
N VAL A 57 -4.01 3.83 -0.96
CA VAL A 57 -4.15 5.22 -1.45
C VAL A 57 -4.40 5.25 -2.96
N GLU A 58 -3.68 4.43 -3.74
CA GLU A 58 -3.89 4.29 -5.19
C GLU A 58 -5.31 3.83 -5.51
N SER A 59 -5.84 2.87 -4.74
CA SER A 59 -7.21 2.39 -4.93
C SER A 59 -8.26 3.47 -4.61
N LEU A 60 -8.02 4.29 -3.57
CA LEU A 60 -8.90 5.43 -3.26
C LEU A 60 -8.82 6.53 -4.33
N LEU A 61 -7.65 6.75 -4.93
CA LEU A 61 -7.49 7.66 -6.06
C LEU A 61 -8.18 7.12 -7.33
N ALA A 62 -8.22 5.81 -7.52
CA ALA A 62 -8.97 5.18 -8.60
C ALA A 62 -10.49 5.36 -8.40
N ASP A 63 -11.00 5.19 -7.18
CA ASP A 63 -12.41 5.53 -6.87
C ASP A 63 -12.71 7.00 -7.16
N LEU A 64 -11.80 7.90 -6.80
CA LEU A 64 -11.93 9.33 -7.08
C LEU A 64 -11.93 9.62 -8.60
N ALA A 65 -11.11 8.90 -9.36
CA ALA A 65 -11.08 9.00 -10.82
C ALA A 65 -12.39 8.53 -11.45
N ALA A 66 -13.00 7.47 -10.91
CA ALA A 66 -14.31 6.98 -11.36
C ALA A 66 -15.43 7.99 -11.10
N LEU A 67 -15.36 8.76 -10.00
CA LEU A 67 -16.38 9.74 -9.62
C LEU A 67 -16.19 11.13 -10.26
N HIS A 68 -14.94 11.59 -10.40
CA HIS A 68 -14.61 12.96 -10.78
C HIS A 68 -13.71 13.08 -12.02
N GLY A 69 -13.35 11.96 -12.63
CA GLY A 69 -12.53 11.88 -13.83
C GLY A 69 -11.02 11.81 -13.55
N ALA A 70 -10.29 11.18 -14.48
CA ALA A 70 -8.86 10.90 -14.37
C ALA A 70 -8.00 12.15 -14.13
N ARG A 71 -8.26 13.25 -14.86
CA ARG A 71 -7.48 14.50 -14.74
C ARG A 71 -7.57 15.12 -13.34
N PHE A 72 -8.72 14.97 -12.69
CA PHE A 72 -8.91 15.46 -11.32
C PHE A 72 -8.14 14.59 -10.33
N ALA A 73 -8.27 13.27 -10.46
CA ALA A 73 -7.55 12.32 -9.61
C ALA A 73 -6.03 12.45 -9.73
N GLU A 74 -5.49 12.73 -10.93
CA GLU A 74 -4.06 12.96 -11.14
C GLU A 74 -3.54 14.18 -10.37
N GLN A 75 -4.29 15.29 -10.32
CA GLN A 75 -3.90 16.45 -9.52
C GLN A 75 -3.90 16.14 -8.03
N VAL A 76 -4.89 15.36 -7.57
CA VAL A 76 -4.99 14.91 -6.18
C VAL A 76 -3.88 13.90 -5.84
N SER A 77 -3.47 13.04 -6.79
CA SER A 77 -2.45 12.02 -6.57
C SER A 77 -1.06 12.62 -6.35
N VAL A 78 -0.69 13.67 -7.08
CA VAL A 78 0.60 14.36 -6.90
C VAL A 78 0.74 14.88 -5.47
N ARG A 79 -0.30 15.55 -4.96
CA ARG A 79 -0.30 16.05 -3.58
C ARG A 79 -0.35 14.91 -2.55
N ALA A 80 -1.12 13.84 -2.83
CA ALA A 80 -1.16 12.66 -1.97
C ALA A 80 0.23 12.02 -1.83
N ALA A 81 0.94 11.83 -2.95
CA ALA A 81 2.25 11.21 -2.99
C ALA A 81 3.30 12.01 -2.20
N ALA A 82 3.27 13.34 -2.30
CA ALA A 82 4.17 14.21 -1.54
C ALA A 82 3.94 14.09 -0.02
N LEU A 83 2.69 14.22 0.43
CA LEU A 83 2.33 14.10 1.85
C LEU A 83 2.59 12.69 2.39
N TYR A 84 2.32 11.67 1.60
CA TYR A 84 2.60 10.27 1.93
C TYR A 84 4.10 10.04 2.14
N SER A 85 4.92 10.50 1.21
CA SER A 85 6.37 10.33 1.25
C SER A 85 6.98 11.04 2.46
N ALA A 86 6.53 12.27 2.75
CA ALA A 86 6.96 13.01 3.93
C ALA A 86 6.57 12.29 5.23
N SER A 87 5.32 11.82 5.32
CA SER A 87 4.78 11.12 6.50
C SER A 87 5.48 9.80 6.76
N THR A 88 5.64 8.96 5.74
CA THR A 88 6.34 7.68 5.86
C THR A 88 7.80 7.88 6.25
N ALA A 89 8.50 8.84 5.62
CA ALA A 89 9.88 9.14 5.98
C ALA A 89 10.03 9.66 7.42
N ALA A 90 9.13 10.54 7.88
CA ALA A 90 9.12 11.02 9.26
C ALA A 90 8.83 9.88 10.26
N HIS A 91 7.82 9.06 9.97
CA HIS A 91 7.43 7.92 10.77
C HIS A 91 8.56 6.89 10.86
N ASP A 92 9.24 6.58 9.75
CA ASP A 92 10.23 5.51 9.69
C ASP A 92 11.58 5.90 10.32
N ARG A 93 11.91 7.20 10.38
CA ARG A 93 13.11 7.73 11.06
C ARG A 93 12.96 7.86 12.58
N ARG A 94 11.77 7.63 13.15
CA ARG A 94 11.58 7.69 14.61
C ARG A 94 12.44 6.62 15.32
N PRO A 95 12.76 6.77 16.61
CA PRO A 95 13.38 5.71 17.39
C PRO A 95 12.60 4.39 17.29
N GLY A 96 13.26 3.31 16.86
CA GLY A 96 12.61 2.00 16.63
C GLY A 96 11.89 1.85 15.27
N GLY A 97 11.82 2.91 14.45
CA GLY A 97 11.09 2.90 13.18
C GLY A 97 11.66 1.90 12.16
N ARG A 98 12.98 1.78 12.07
CA ARG A 98 13.65 0.77 11.24
C ARG A 98 13.30 -0.66 11.66
N GLN A 99 13.30 -0.96 12.97
CA GLN A 99 12.98 -2.28 13.50
C GLN A 99 11.51 -2.63 13.22
N GLU A 100 10.60 -1.66 13.39
CA GLU A 100 9.20 -1.83 13.05
C GLU A 100 9.00 -2.07 11.54
N LEU A 101 9.74 -1.37 10.67
CA LEU A 101 9.72 -1.63 9.21
C LEU A 101 10.15 -3.06 8.87
N VAL A 102 11.25 -3.55 9.46
CA VAL A 102 11.73 -4.92 9.26
C VAL A 102 10.66 -5.92 9.72
N HIS A 103 10.08 -5.71 10.91
CA HIS A 103 9.03 -6.58 11.45
C HIS A 103 7.79 -6.62 10.54
N ARG A 104 7.37 -5.47 10.00
CA ARG A 104 6.27 -5.39 9.03
C ARG A 104 6.61 -6.09 7.73
N LEU A 105 7.83 -5.95 7.22
CA LEU A 105 8.26 -6.63 6.00
C LEU A 105 8.23 -8.15 6.18
N GLU A 106 8.72 -8.68 7.30
CA GLU A 106 8.68 -10.11 7.60
C GLU A 106 7.24 -10.64 7.66
N LEU A 107 6.32 -9.88 8.28
CA LEU A 107 4.90 -10.23 8.29
C LEU A 107 4.34 -10.25 6.87
N MET A 108 4.61 -9.21 6.08
CA MET A 108 4.07 -9.07 4.74
C MET A 108 4.62 -10.13 3.78
N VAL A 109 5.88 -10.54 3.92
CA VAL A 109 6.46 -11.66 3.13
C VAL A 109 5.74 -12.97 3.44
N ARG A 110 5.43 -13.25 4.72
CA ARG A 110 4.62 -14.43 5.07
C ARG A 110 3.21 -14.33 4.48
N GLU A 111 2.63 -13.14 4.44
CA GLU A 111 1.32 -12.93 3.83
C GLU A 111 1.34 -13.13 2.32
N GLN A 112 2.34 -12.57 1.65
CA GLN A 112 2.55 -12.77 0.21
C GLN A 112 2.66 -14.26 -0.13
N HIS A 113 3.38 -15.04 0.68
CA HIS A 113 3.47 -16.49 0.51
C HIS A 113 2.12 -17.17 0.67
N ARG A 114 1.34 -16.84 1.71
CA ARG A 114 -0.01 -17.40 1.89
C ARG A 114 -0.95 -17.03 0.76
N ALA A 115 -0.89 -15.78 0.29
CA ALA A 115 -1.69 -15.34 -0.85
C ALA A 115 -1.31 -16.11 -2.12
N ALA A 116 -0.02 -16.37 -2.33
CA ALA A 116 0.46 -17.21 -3.43
C ALA A 116 -0.04 -18.66 -3.31
N GLU A 117 0.00 -19.25 -2.10
CA GLU A 117 -0.52 -20.61 -1.83
C GLU A 117 -2.03 -20.72 -2.07
N ARG A 118 -2.81 -19.69 -1.70
CA ARG A 118 -4.24 -19.62 -2.03
C ARG A 118 -4.43 -19.55 -3.54
N LEU A 119 -3.67 -18.70 -4.23
CA LEU A 119 -3.75 -18.53 -5.67
C LEU A 119 -3.37 -19.81 -6.45
N SER A 120 -2.44 -20.62 -5.93
CA SER A 120 -2.07 -21.93 -6.51
C SER A 120 -3.04 -23.05 -6.15
N GLY A 121 -4.06 -22.80 -5.33
CA GLY A 121 -5.03 -23.80 -4.88
C GLY A 121 -4.49 -24.79 -3.83
N THR A 122 -3.33 -24.50 -3.24
CA THR A 122 -2.61 -25.44 -2.35
C THR A 122 -2.69 -25.06 -0.88
N GLY A 123 -3.30 -23.93 -0.54
CA GLY A 123 -3.43 -23.42 0.83
C GLY A 123 -4.85 -23.42 1.39
N PRO A 124 -5.02 -23.27 2.71
CA PRO A 124 -6.31 -23.00 3.31
C PRO A 124 -6.92 -21.71 2.73
N GLY A 125 -8.21 -21.77 2.36
CA GLY A 125 -8.87 -20.64 1.69
C GLY A 125 -8.50 -20.49 0.21
N ALA A 126 -8.05 -21.57 -0.44
CA ALA A 126 -7.99 -21.63 -1.89
C ALA A 126 -9.36 -21.23 -2.50
N PRO A 127 -9.38 -20.39 -3.54
CA PRO A 127 -10.63 -20.00 -4.18
C PRO A 127 -11.29 -21.22 -4.80
N ASP A 128 -12.61 -21.34 -4.65
CA ASP A 128 -13.37 -22.36 -5.37
C ASP A 128 -13.23 -22.07 -6.89
N PRO A 129 -12.70 -23.01 -7.70
CA PRO A 129 -12.60 -22.81 -9.14
C PRO A 129 -13.96 -22.63 -9.82
N ALA A 130 -15.07 -22.99 -9.17
CA ALA A 130 -16.42 -22.72 -9.65
C ALA A 130 -16.85 -21.25 -9.46
N GLU A 131 -16.14 -20.47 -8.63
CA GLU A 131 -16.43 -19.07 -8.33
C GLU A 131 -15.37 -18.14 -8.94
N PRO A 132 -15.60 -17.56 -10.13
CA PRO A 132 -14.60 -16.71 -10.80
C PRO A 132 -14.20 -15.48 -9.96
N ASP A 133 -15.12 -14.97 -9.14
CA ASP A 133 -14.87 -13.84 -8.26
C ASP A 133 -13.90 -14.19 -7.12
N ALA A 134 -13.94 -15.42 -6.61
CA ALA A 134 -13.01 -15.88 -5.58
C ALA A 134 -11.56 -15.87 -6.09
N LEU A 135 -11.35 -16.26 -7.35
CA LEU A 135 -10.03 -16.20 -7.98
C LEU A 135 -9.57 -14.76 -8.24
N ALA A 136 -10.48 -13.87 -8.63
CA ALA A 136 -10.17 -12.46 -8.79
C ALA A 136 -9.73 -11.82 -7.46
N TRP A 137 -10.41 -12.12 -6.36
CA TRP A 137 -10.01 -11.69 -5.02
C TRP A 137 -8.66 -12.27 -4.58
N ALA A 138 -8.41 -13.54 -4.84
CA ALA A 138 -7.12 -14.16 -4.50
C ALA A 138 -5.95 -13.50 -5.26
N ARG A 139 -6.17 -13.11 -6.52
CA ARG A 139 -5.19 -12.36 -7.32
C ARG A 139 -4.96 -10.96 -6.76
N ASP A 140 -6.03 -10.21 -6.47
CA ASP A 140 -5.93 -8.87 -5.88
C ASP A 140 -5.18 -8.91 -4.53
N ASP A 141 -5.48 -9.87 -3.66
CA ASP A 141 -4.77 -10.04 -2.39
C ASP A 141 -3.27 -10.32 -2.58
N HIS A 142 -2.91 -11.16 -3.55
CA HIS A 142 -1.51 -11.44 -3.88
C HIS A 142 -0.79 -10.22 -4.45
N ASP A 143 -1.43 -9.47 -5.35
CA ASP A 143 -0.87 -8.27 -5.95
C ASP A 143 -0.65 -7.17 -4.90
N ARG A 144 -1.61 -6.98 -3.99
CA ARG A 144 -1.49 -6.04 -2.86
C ARG A 144 -0.38 -6.45 -1.90
N ALA A 145 -0.27 -7.73 -1.54
CA ALA A 145 0.81 -8.21 -0.69
C ALA A 145 2.18 -7.97 -1.35
N THR A 146 2.29 -8.19 -2.66
CA THR A 146 3.49 -7.95 -3.46
C THR A 146 3.85 -6.46 -3.53
N ALA A 147 2.87 -5.59 -3.76
CA ALA A 147 3.05 -4.14 -3.77
C ALA A 147 3.57 -3.65 -2.41
N ARG A 148 3.00 -4.12 -1.30
CA ARG A 148 3.42 -3.77 0.06
C ARG A 148 4.81 -4.27 0.40
N CYS A 149 5.16 -5.49 0.01
CA CYS A 149 6.53 -6.00 0.13
C CYS A 149 7.53 -5.08 -0.60
N THR A 150 7.20 -4.65 -1.81
CA THR A 150 8.02 -3.74 -2.61
C THR A 150 8.16 -2.37 -1.95
N GLU A 151 7.05 -1.81 -1.46
CA GLU A 151 7.04 -0.53 -0.74
C GLU A 151 7.90 -0.58 0.52
N LEU A 152 7.71 -1.60 1.37
CA LEU A 152 8.45 -1.75 2.63
C LEU A 152 9.96 -1.92 2.41
N ARG A 153 10.36 -2.66 1.36
CA ARG A 153 11.77 -2.78 0.97
C ARG A 153 12.37 -1.43 0.54
N LYS A 154 11.63 -0.65 -0.27
CA LYS A 154 12.05 0.70 -0.69
C LYS A 154 12.23 1.63 0.51
N ARG A 155 11.26 1.62 1.44
CA ARG A 155 11.31 2.43 2.67
C ARG A 155 12.48 2.04 3.57
N LEU A 156 12.73 0.74 3.74
CA LEU A 156 13.88 0.26 4.51
C LEU A 156 15.22 0.70 3.89
N ALA A 157 15.35 0.65 2.56
CA ALA A 157 16.52 1.16 1.86
C ALA A 157 16.72 2.68 2.06
N ALA A 158 15.64 3.45 1.99
CA ALA A 158 15.67 4.90 2.21
C ALA A 158 16.10 5.29 3.64
N VAL A 159 15.73 4.50 4.65
CA VAL A 159 16.16 4.71 6.05
C VAL A 159 17.63 4.30 6.28
N ALA A 160 18.14 3.35 5.50
CA ALA A 160 19.53 2.90 5.60
C ALA A 160 20.52 3.83 4.88
N ALA A 161 20.06 4.65 3.94
CA ALA A 161 20.89 5.62 3.24
C ALA A 161 21.27 6.80 4.17
N PRO A 162 22.56 7.19 4.24
CA PRO A 162 22.97 8.40 4.96
C PRO A 162 22.27 9.64 4.40
N GLU A 163 21.89 10.58 5.27
CA GLU A 163 21.38 11.90 4.86
C GLU A 163 22.46 12.61 4.03
N GLY A 164 22.27 12.65 2.70
CA GLY A 164 23.23 13.26 1.76
C GLY A 164 23.71 12.34 0.64
N TRP A 165 23.46 11.02 0.69
CA TRP A 165 23.87 10.10 -0.38
C TRP A 165 23.17 10.38 -1.72
N PHE A 166 22.00 11.02 -1.70
CA PHE A 166 21.27 11.45 -2.90
C PHE A 166 21.44 12.94 -3.24
N ARG A 167 22.45 13.62 -2.68
CA ARG A 167 22.78 15.01 -3.04
C ARG A 167 24.15 15.09 -3.71
N ALA A 168 24.25 14.60 -4.95
CA ALA A 168 25.17 15.08 -5.99
C ALA A 168 25.05 14.22 -7.24
N GLU A 169 24.24 14.65 -8.20
CA GLU A 169 24.46 14.45 -9.65
C GLU A 169 23.95 15.73 -10.35
N ASP A 170 24.33 16.90 -9.82
CA ASP A 170 24.22 18.18 -10.51
C ASP A 170 25.62 18.78 -10.60
N GLY A 171 26.25 18.59 -11.77
CA GLY A 171 27.34 19.45 -12.24
C GLY A 171 28.76 19.09 -11.81
N TRP A 172 29.31 17.96 -12.27
CA TRP A 172 30.74 17.93 -12.58
C TRP A 172 30.93 18.41 -14.03
N ALA A 173 31.10 19.72 -14.19
CA ALA A 173 31.66 20.28 -15.41
C ALA A 173 33.16 19.92 -15.44
N PRO A 174 33.70 19.33 -16.51
CA PRO A 174 35.14 19.19 -16.64
C PRO A 174 35.74 20.57 -16.92
N GLU A 175 36.47 21.12 -15.96
CA GLU A 175 37.31 22.28 -16.20
C GLU A 175 38.34 21.96 -17.30
N ALA A 176 38.32 22.81 -18.32
CA ALA A 176 39.32 22.87 -19.37
C ALA A 176 40.67 23.22 -18.74
N SER A 177 41.64 22.33 -18.88
CA SER A 177 43.06 22.64 -18.68
C SER A 177 43.73 22.69 -20.04
N GLU A 178 44.28 23.85 -20.35
CA GLU A 178 44.98 24.20 -21.58
C GLU A 178 46.21 23.31 -21.84
N ALA A 179 46.44 23.03 -23.12
CA ALA A 179 47.50 22.17 -23.68
C ALA A 179 48.91 22.82 -23.62
N PRO A 180 50.01 22.17 -24.10
CA PRO A 180 50.21 22.04 -25.56
C PRO A 180 50.93 20.76 -26.08
N ALA A 181 50.41 20.30 -27.23
CA ALA A 181 51.06 19.77 -28.44
C ALA A 181 52.38 18.97 -28.37
N ARG A 182 52.38 17.75 -28.94
CA ARG A 182 53.36 17.29 -29.97
C ARG A 182 52.74 16.31 -30.98
N LEU A 183 53.22 16.47 -32.21
CA LEU A 183 52.91 15.85 -33.50
C LEU A 183 53.04 14.31 -33.55
N ALA A 184 52.22 13.62 -34.36
CA ALA A 184 52.67 12.85 -35.54
C ALA A 184 51.55 11.97 -36.18
N ALA A 185 51.31 12.22 -37.47
CA ALA A 185 51.10 11.29 -38.60
C ALA A 185 50.35 9.94 -38.45
N GLY A 186 49.45 9.64 -39.41
CA GLY A 186 49.28 8.24 -39.87
C GLY A 186 47.91 7.83 -40.42
N SER A 187 47.71 8.08 -41.71
CA SER A 187 46.89 7.40 -42.74
C SER A 187 46.11 6.08 -42.45
N CYS A 188 44.91 6.03 -43.05
CA CYS A 188 44.22 4.93 -43.75
C CYS A 188 43.86 3.56 -43.12
N ALA A 189 42.54 3.30 -43.19
CA ALA A 189 41.84 2.11 -43.71
C ALA A 189 42.04 0.73 -43.05
N GLY A 190 40.91 0.09 -42.72
CA GLY A 190 40.84 -1.37 -42.52
C GLY A 190 39.64 -1.86 -41.72
N THR A 191 38.58 -2.26 -42.43
CA THR A 191 37.88 -3.56 -42.29
C THR A 191 37.21 -3.94 -40.94
N GLU A 192 35.87 -3.89 -40.96
CA GLU A 192 34.87 -4.80 -40.33
C GLU A 192 35.38 -6.23 -39.99
N PRO A 193 34.86 -6.97 -38.97
CA PRO A 193 33.50 -7.49 -39.08
C PRO A 193 32.68 -7.74 -37.79
N SER A 194 31.36 -7.69 -37.99
CA SER A 194 30.33 -8.64 -37.57
C SER A 194 30.18 -9.01 -36.08
N GLY A 195 29.04 -8.62 -35.52
CA GLY A 195 28.54 -9.10 -34.24
C GLY A 195 27.03 -8.86 -34.13
N THR A 196 26.27 -9.86 -34.55
CA THR A 196 24.81 -9.99 -34.46
C THR A 196 24.28 -9.85 -33.03
N ALA A 197 23.25 -9.03 -32.82
CA ALA A 197 22.23 -9.27 -31.79
C ALA A 197 20.96 -8.44 -32.07
N GLU A 198 19.86 -9.13 -32.35
CA GLU A 198 18.50 -8.62 -32.45
C GLU A 198 18.08 -7.81 -31.21
N LEU A 199 17.51 -6.63 -31.44
CA LEU A 199 16.67 -5.94 -30.47
C LEU A 199 15.26 -5.84 -31.05
N SER A 200 14.46 -6.88 -30.81
CA SER A 200 13.02 -6.85 -31.04
C SER A 200 12.36 -5.92 -30.03
N ARG A 201 11.87 -4.80 -30.57
CA ARG A 201 11.15 -3.73 -29.90
C ARG A 201 9.74 -4.20 -29.52
N ALA A 202 9.33 -3.76 -28.34
CA ALA A 202 8.06 -3.97 -27.68
C ALA A 202 6.83 -3.62 -28.52
N SER A 203 5.79 -4.46 -28.41
CA SER A 203 4.39 -4.06 -28.51
C SER A 203 3.53 -5.08 -27.80
N GLY A 204 2.89 -4.65 -26.72
CA GLY A 204 1.98 -5.45 -25.91
C GLY A 204 0.97 -4.55 -25.22
N LEU A 205 0.08 -3.94 -26.00
CA LEU A 205 -1.22 -3.48 -25.49
C LEU A 205 -2.10 -4.71 -25.26
N ARG A 206 -2.49 -4.94 -24.01
CA ARG A 206 -3.64 -5.75 -23.57
C ARG A 206 -3.75 -5.48 -22.07
N GLY A 207 -4.77 -4.86 -21.51
CA GLY A 207 -6.20 -5.01 -21.75
C GLY A 207 -6.78 -5.11 -20.35
N SER A 208 -7.05 -3.96 -19.73
CA SER A 208 -7.64 -3.88 -18.39
C SER A 208 -9.10 -4.31 -18.48
N THR A 209 -9.39 -5.52 -18.00
CA THR A 209 -10.75 -6.00 -17.75
C THR A 209 -11.20 -5.48 -16.38
N GLU A 210 -12.05 -4.45 -16.41
CA GLU A 210 -12.85 -4.03 -15.26
C GLU A 210 -13.92 -5.11 -14.94
N PRO A 211 -14.17 -5.43 -13.67
CA PRO A 211 -15.39 -6.11 -13.27
C PRO A 211 -16.53 -5.10 -13.12
N SER A 212 -17.55 -5.24 -13.97
CA SER A 212 -18.79 -4.45 -13.97
C SER A 212 -19.75 -4.93 -12.88
N TRP A 213 -19.92 -4.16 -11.80
CA TRP A 213 -20.92 -4.44 -10.77
C TRP A 213 -22.30 -3.89 -11.15
N ALA A 214 -23.14 -4.77 -11.70
CA ALA A 214 -24.60 -4.59 -11.71
C ALA A 214 -25.16 -5.09 -10.38
N ALA A 215 -25.78 -4.18 -9.63
CA ALA A 215 -26.53 -4.48 -8.42
C ALA A 215 -27.92 -5.00 -8.82
N GLU A 216 -28.18 -6.29 -8.63
CA GLU A 216 -29.55 -6.82 -8.62
C GLU A 216 -30.05 -6.94 -7.19
N SER A 217 -31.03 -6.11 -6.89
CA SER A 217 -31.79 -6.07 -5.65
C SER A 217 -32.89 -7.14 -5.68
N HIS A 218 -32.80 -8.12 -4.80
CA HIS A 218 -33.96 -8.91 -4.39
C HIS A 218 -34.17 -8.78 -2.89
N GLY A 219 -35.13 -7.93 -2.53
CA GLY A 219 -35.76 -7.93 -1.23
C GLY A 219 -36.79 -9.06 -1.17
N ALA A 220 -36.74 -9.85 -0.10
CA ALA A 220 -37.87 -10.60 0.38
C ALA A 220 -37.91 -10.44 1.90
N ALA A 221 -38.95 -9.76 2.36
CA ALA A 221 -39.34 -9.68 3.75
C ALA A 221 -39.93 -11.03 4.18
N GLU A 222 -39.67 -11.43 5.42
CA GLU A 222 -40.61 -12.23 6.19
C GLU A 222 -40.40 -12.03 7.69
N SER A 223 -41.52 -11.85 8.38
CA SER A 223 -41.70 -11.47 9.78
C SER A 223 -42.08 -12.66 10.65
N HIS A 224 -42.09 -12.41 11.97
CA HIS A 224 -42.64 -13.22 13.09
C HIS A 224 -41.61 -14.15 13.76
N GLY A 225 -41.47 -14.21 15.09
CA GLY A 225 -42.35 -13.71 16.16
C GLY A 225 -41.67 -13.75 17.54
N ALA A 226 -42.39 -13.19 18.51
CA ALA A 226 -41.98 -12.90 19.87
C ALA A 226 -41.87 -14.13 20.79
N ALA A 227 -40.99 -14.07 21.79
CA ALA A 227 -41.22 -14.57 23.16
C ALA A 227 -40.11 -14.11 24.12
N GLU A 228 -40.46 -13.24 25.08
CA GLU A 228 -39.85 -13.17 26.42
C GLU A 228 -40.84 -13.83 27.42
N PRO A 229 -40.38 -14.39 28.56
CA PRO A 229 -40.33 -13.57 29.78
C PRO A 229 -39.17 -13.86 30.76
N HIS A 230 -38.73 -12.76 31.38
CA HIS A 230 -38.25 -12.51 32.76
C HIS A 230 -37.64 -13.63 33.64
N GLY A 231 -36.49 -13.28 34.22
CA GLY A 231 -36.03 -13.76 35.53
C GLY A 231 -34.78 -13.02 36.02
N VAL A 232 -34.92 -12.17 37.04
CA VAL A 232 -33.81 -11.51 37.79
C VAL A 232 -33.80 -12.10 39.20
N PRO A 233 -32.61 -12.37 39.78
CA PRO A 233 -32.22 -11.64 40.99
C PRO A 233 -30.73 -11.20 41.01
N GLU A 234 -30.47 -10.08 41.66
CA GLU A 234 -29.16 -9.45 41.98
C GLU A 234 -28.77 -9.74 43.48
N PRO A 235 -27.67 -9.23 44.08
CA PRO A 235 -26.23 -9.36 43.76
C PRO A 235 -25.37 -9.76 45.01
N SER A 236 -24.11 -10.19 44.84
CA SER A 236 -23.01 -9.96 45.80
C SER A 236 -21.67 -10.55 45.36
N GLY A 237 -20.61 -9.74 45.36
CA GLY A 237 -19.21 -10.16 45.24
C GLY A 237 -18.31 -9.06 44.68
N GLY A 238 -17.46 -8.47 45.54
CA GLY A 238 -16.61 -7.30 45.26
C GLY A 238 -15.43 -7.53 44.29
N PRO A 239 -14.58 -6.50 44.09
CA PRO A 239 -13.74 -6.38 42.91
C PRO A 239 -12.35 -6.99 43.10
N GLU A 240 -11.99 -7.97 42.25
CA GLU A 240 -10.60 -8.30 41.97
C GLU A 240 -10.24 -7.73 40.60
N THR A 241 -9.35 -6.74 40.59
CA THR A 241 -8.75 -6.17 39.37
C THR A 241 -7.72 -7.14 38.79
N PRO A 242 -7.90 -7.67 37.56
CA PRO A 242 -6.80 -8.30 36.86
C PRO A 242 -5.99 -7.23 36.13
N THR A 243 -4.72 -7.12 36.49
CA THR A 243 -3.69 -6.34 35.80
C THR A 243 -3.70 -6.69 34.29
N PRO A 244 -3.80 -5.71 33.37
CA PRO A 244 -3.80 -6.02 31.95
C PRO A 244 -2.40 -6.45 31.51
N ALA A 245 -2.29 -7.70 31.05
CA ALA A 245 -1.12 -8.20 30.36
C ALA A 245 -0.80 -7.30 29.13
N PRO A 246 0.48 -7.10 28.77
CA PRO A 246 0.85 -6.27 27.63
C PRO A 246 0.27 -6.87 26.36
N ARG A 247 -0.73 -6.20 25.78
CA ARG A 247 -1.27 -6.52 24.46
C ARG A 247 -0.15 -6.35 23.44
N ARG A 248 0.45 -7.46 23.00
CA ARG A 248 1.26 -7.50 21.79
C ARG A 248 0.37 -7.04 20.63
N LYS A 249 0.50 -5.77 20.26
CA LYS A 249 -0.16 -5.23 19.06
C LYS A 249 0.45 -5.96 17.88
N LYS A 250 -0.26 -6.97 17.35
CA LYS A 250 0.12 -7.59 16.07
C LYS A 250 0.30 -6.46 15.05
N PRO A 251 1.38 -6.46 14.25
CA PRO A 251 1.54 -5.48 13.17
C PRO A 251 0.32 -5.57 12.23
N ARG A 252 -0.39 -4.44 12.08
CA ARG A 252 -1.76 -4.37 11.56
C ARG A 252 -1.88 -4.37 10.03
N GLY A 253 -0.76 -4.26 9.32
CA GLY A 253 -0.72 -4.19 7.85
C GLY A 253 -1.17 -5.46 7.11
N ALA A 254 -1.29 -6.61 7.78
CA ALA A 254 -1.76 -7.86 7.17
C ALA A 254 -3.28 -7.88 6.89
N ARG A 255 -4.07 -6.95 7.46
CA ARG A 255 -5.54 -7.01 7.43
C ARG A 255 -6.18 -6.53 6.13
N PHE A 256 -5.48 -5.66 5.40
CA PHE A 256 -5.90 -5.24 4.06
C PHE A 256 -5.56 -6.28 2.97
N ALA A 257 -5.10 -7.48 3.33
CA ALA A 257 -4.92 -8.64 2.42
C ALA A 257 -5.95 -9.76 2.75
N GLY A 258 -7.03 -9.35 3.44
CA GLY A 258 -7.99 -10.11 4.23
C GLY A 258 -7.82 -11.59 4.37
N LEU A 259 -6.93 -11.89 5.30
CA LEU A 259 -7.15 -12.95 6.26
C LEU A 259 -7.99 -12.42 7.42
N ASP A 260 -9.20 -12.97 7.59
CA ASP A 260 -9.79 -13.06 8.91
C ASP A 260 -8.89 -13.97 9.78
N VAL A 261 -8.68 -13.56 11.03
CA VAL A 261 -7.92 -14.32 12.04
C VAL A 261 -8.84 -15.30 12.72
#